data_AF-A0A0Q0JFZ1-F1
#
_entry.id   AF-A0A0Q0JFZ1-F1
#
_cell.length_a   1.000
_cell.length_b   1.000
_cell.length_c   1.000
_cell.angle_alpha   90.00
_cell.angle_beta   90.00
_cell.angle_gamma   90.00
#
_symmetry.space_group_name_H-M   'P 1'
#
loop_
_entity.id
_entity.type
_entity.pdbx_description
1 polymer ?
#
loop_
_entity_poly.entity_id
_entity_poly.type
_entity_poly.pdbx_seq_one_letter_code
_entity_poly.pdbx_strand_id
1 'polypeptide(L)'
;MKLFSLVTLFSASLFTSSAFADFNFAGDGTLKYPTGVEKAFKFGFAWQQDAEKFTIGDKSYDMSLPESYSVAITLSKDEQQVWVQEFNNGFIEGFNWQIADHTLKLEKRKFSDSVKGDYVISLDNRDYFFARNNISVVIKFDDEGIKSIAIDGVTKDMGTKQ
;
A
#
# COMPACT_ATOMS: atom_id res chain seq x y z
N MET A 1 -10.54 6.22 -67.38
CA MET A 1 -11.63 6.88 -66.63
C MET A 1 -12.42 5.79 -65.92
N LYS A 2 -12.60 5.70 -64.60
CA LYS A 2 -12.19 6.49 -63.44
C LYS A 2 -12.00 5.47 -62.31
N LEU A 3 -10.79 5.36 -61.74
CA LEU A 3 -10.55 4.76 -60.43
C LEU A 3 -10.99 5.80 -59.40
N PHE A 4 -12.09 5.62 -58.68
CA PHE A 4 -12.33 6.32 -57.41
C PHE A 4 -13.50 5.66 -56.67
N SER A 5 -13.21 4.77 -55.72
CA SER A 5 -14.06 4.56 -54.54
C SER A 5 -13.35 3.69 -53.51
N LEU A 6 -12.24 4.17 -52.94
CA LEU A 6 -11.61 3.54 -51.77
C LEU A 6 -10.79 4.55 -50.96
N VAL A 7 -11.38 5.70 -50.61
CA VAL A 7 -10.69 6.73 -49.79
C VAL A 7 -11.64 7.31 -48.73
N THR A 8 -12.35 6.47 -47.98
CA THR A 8 -13.24 6.97 -46.93
C THR A 8 -13.22 6.10 -45.67
N LEU A 9 -12.03 5.73 -45.21
CA LEU A 9 -11.87 4.95 -43.98
C LEU A 9 -10.56 5.24 -43.20
N PHE A 10 -9.99 6.44 -43.33
CA PHE A 10 -8.66 6.73 -42.76
C PHE A 10 -8.52 8.11 -42.06
N SER A 11 -9.55 8.60 -41.38
CA SER A 11 -9.45 9.92 -40.70
C SER A 11 -10.05 10.00 -39.29
N ALA A 12 -10.02 8.91 -38.52
CA ALA A 12 -10.49 8.92 -37.12
C ALA A 12 -9.45 8.43 -36.10
N SER A 13 -8.18 8.37 -36.47
CA SER A 13 -7.06 8.14 -35.54
C SER A 13 -6.25 9.42 -35.46
N LEU A 14 -5.74 9.76 -34.26
CA LEU A 14 -4.85 10.89 -33.91
C LEU A 14 -5.49 12.00 -33.08
N PHE A 15 -6.12 11.63 -31.97
CA PHE A 15 -6.03 12.42 -30.74
C PHE A 15 -5.85 11.46 -29.56
N THR A 16 -4.71 10.77 -29.50
CA THR A 16 -4.25 10.19 -28.24
C THR A 16 -3.72 11.37 -27.41
N SER A 17 -4.59 11.97 -26.60
CA SER A 17 -4.13 12.82 -25.52
C SER A 17 -3.12 12.02 -24.71
N SER A 18 -1.89 12.54 -24.59
CA SER A 18 -0.97 12.10 -23.54
C SER A 18 -1.73 12.24 -22.23
N ALA A 19 -2.19 11.13 -21.67
CA ALA A 19 -2.79 11.14 -20.36
C ALA A 19 -1.66 11.52 -19.41
N PHE A 20 -1.81 12.68 -18.78
CA PHE A 20 -0.94 13.04 -17.67
C PHE A 20 -1.19 12.05 -16.54
N ALA A 21 -0.09 11.52 -16.02
CA ALA A 21 -0.03 10.51 -15.01
C ALA A 21 -0.23 11.18 -13.64
N ASP A 22 -1.46 11.50 -13.29
CA ASP A 22 -1.81 11.99 -11.96
C ASP A 22 -2.56 10.90 -11.19
N PHE A 23 -2.20 10.71 -9.92
CA PHE A 23 -2.93 9.83 -9.03
C PHE A 23 -3.10 10.45 -7.65
N ASN A 24 -4.15 10.04 -6.95
CA ASN A 24 -4.41 10.46 -5.59
C ASN A 24 -5.11 9.34 -4.83
N PHE A 25 -4.35 8.65 -4.00
CA PHE A 25 -4.83 7.57 -3.14
C PHE A 25 -4.87 8.07 -1.70
N ALA A 26 -6.06 8.25 -1.14
CA ALA A 26 -6.23 8.80 0.21
C ALA A 26 -5.64 7.91 1.32
N GLY A 27 -5.62 6.60 1.11
CA GLY A 27 -5.01 5.66 2.05
C GLY A 27 -5.76 5.55 3.37
N ASP A 28 -7.07 5.36 3.31
CA ASP A 28 -7.92 5.30 4.50
C ASP A 28 -7.63 4.04 5.33
N GLY A 29 -7.60 4.18 6.66
CA GLY A 29 -7.36 3.06 7.53
C GLY A 29 -7.94 3.22 8.93
N THR A 30 -7.90 2.13 9.69
CA THR A 30 -8.34 2.05 11.08
C THR A 30 -7.26 1.36 11.91
N LEU A 31 -6.86 2.00 13.00
CA LEU A 31 -5.99 1.45 14.03
C LEU A 31 -6.83 0.75 15.09
N LYS A 32 -6.30 -0.34 15.64
CA LYS A 32 -6.84 -1.00 16.83
C LYS A 32 -5.83 -0.89 17.96
N TYR A 33 -6.25 -0.39 19.12
CA TYR A 33 -5.44 -0.30 20.32
C TYR A 33 -5.65 -1.53 21.24
N PRO A 34 -4.70 -1.85 22.13
CA PRO A 34 -4.84 -2.95 23.10
C PRO A 34 -6.05 -2.81 24.03
N THR A 35 -6.59 -1.61 24.18
CA THR A 35 -7.82 -1.33 24.94
C THR A 35 -9.09 -1.75 24.19
N GLY A 36 -8.97 -2.18 22.92
CA GLY A 36 -10.10 -2.43 22.01
C GLY A 36 -10.63 -1.18 21.31
N VAL A 37 -10.10 0.01 21.62
CA VAL A 37 -10.48 1.26 20.95
C VAL A 37 -9.97 1.24 19.50
N GLU A 38 -10.81 1.73 18.59
CA GLU A 38 -10.46 1.94 17.19
C GLU A 38 -10.30 3.43 16.88
N LYS A 39 -9.37 3.77 15.98
CA LYS A 39 -9.13 5.14 15.54
C LYS A 39 -8.87 5.17 14.03
N ALA A 40 -9.64 5.98 13.32
CA ALA A 40 -9.39 6.22 11.90
C ALA A 40 -8.07 6.99 11.68
N PHE A 41 -7.39 6.67 10.60
CA PHE A 41 -6.24 7.41 10.09
C PHE A 41 -6.31 7.50 8.56
N LYS A 42 -5.51 8.40 7.99
CA LYS A 42 -5.29 8.49 6.55
C LYS A 42 -3.80 8.57 6.30
N PHE A 43 -3.30 7.69 5.46
CA PHE A 43 -1.92 7.72 5.01
C PHE A 43 -1.87 7.29 3.55
N GLY A 44 -1.80 8.27 2.67
CA GLY A 44 -1.96 8.11 1.23
C GLY A 44 -0.76 8.58 0.41
N PHE A 45 -0.89 8.47 -0.90
CA PHE A 45 0.10 8.93 -1.87
C PHE A 45 -0.59 9.69 -3.00
N ALA A 46 -0.01 10.79 -3.44
CA ALA A 46 -0.47 11.49 -4.65
C ALA A 46 0.71 11.97 -5.50
N TRP A 47 0.48 12.05 -6.80
CA TRP A 47 1.43 12.52 -7.79
C TRP A 47 0.73 13.51 -8.74
N GLN A 48 1.39 14.64 -8.98
CA GLN A 48 0.97 15.66 -9.93
C GLN A 48 2.11 15.91 -10.91
N GLN A 49 2.00 15.36 -12.12
CA GLN A 49 3.08 15.37 -13.10
C GLN A 49 3.44 16.79 -13.55
N ASP A 50 2.45 17.63 -13.82
CA ASP A 50 2.65 19.01 -14.29
C ASP A 50 3.34 19.90 -13.25
N ALA A 51 3.09 19.63 -11.96
CA ALA A 51 3.68 20.37 -10.86
C ALA A 51 4.97 19.73 -10.32
N GLU A 52 5.37 18.58 -10.87
CA GLU A 52 6.47 17.75 -10.37
C GLU A 52 6.40 17.58 -8.84
N LYS A 53 5.22 17.18 -8.34
CA LYS A 53 4.91 17.18 -6.92
C LYS A 53 4.42 15.84 -6.43
N PHE A 54 5.15 15.29 -5.47
CA PHE A 54 4.79 14.05 -4.78
C PHE A 54 4.29 14.34 -3.37
N THR A 55 3.14 13.76 -3.02
CA THR A 55 2.51 13.87 -1.70
C THR A 55 2.52 12.52 -1.00
N ILE A 56 2.85 12.52 0.27
CA ILE A 56 2.84 11.36 1.16
C ILE A 56 2.24 11.73 2.51
N GLY A 57 1.14 11.07 2.87
CA GLY A 57 0.28 11.51 3.96
C GLY A 57 -0.09 12.98 3.77
N ASP A 58 0.20 13.81 4.76
CA ASP A 58 -0.09 15.26 4.74
C ASP A 58 1.05 16.12 4.17
N LYS A 59 2.16 15.52 3.73
CA LYS A 59 3.36 16.25 3.28
C LYS A 59 3.49 16.20 1.77
N SER A 60 3.89 17.31 1.17
CA SER A 60 4.17 17.41 -0.27
C SER A 60 5.59 17.90 -0.52
N TYR A 61 6.19 17.41 -1.59
CA TYR A 61 7.58 17.64 -1.97
C TYR A 61 7.65 17.97 -3.47
N ASP A 62 8.40 19.02 -3.81
CA ASP A 62 8.72 19.35 -5.20
C ASP A 62 9.88 18.43 -5.63
N MET A 63 9.54 17.31 -6.26
CA MET A 63 10.45 16.25 -6.67
C MET A 63 9.77 15.33 -7.70
N SER A 64 10.56 14.61 -8.47
CA SER A 64 10.04 13.55 -9.33
C SER A 64 9.39 12.41 -8.53
N LEU A 65 8.49 11.66 -9.18
CA LEU A 65 7.89 10.46 -8.60
C LEU A 65 8.99 9.48 -8.15
N PRO A 66 9.06 9.10 -6.86
CA PRO A 66 10.04 8.13 -6.41
C PRO A 66 9.70 6.72 -6.92
N GLU A 67 10.71 5.88 -7.14
CA GLU A 67 10.48 4.48 -7.53
C GLU A 67 9.74 3.67 -6.47
N SER A 68 9.94 4.00 -5.19
CA SER A 68 9.31 3.31 -4.08
C SER A 68 9.26 4.10 -2.77
N TYR A 69 8.36 3.68 -1.89
CA TYR A 69 8.29 4.10 -0.50
C TYR A 69 8.15 2.89 0.43
N SER A 70 8.75 2.96 1.62
CA SER A 70 8.75 1.87 2.59
C SER A 70 8.16 2.31 3.92
N VAL A 71 7.03 1.71 4.31
CA VAL A 71 6.44 1.87 5.65
C VAL A 71 7.07 0.84 6.58
N ALA A 72 7.73 1.29 7.64
CA ALA A 72 8.37 0.39 8.60
C ALA A 72 7.40 -0.03 9.70
N ILE A 73 7.38 -1.33 10.02
CA ILE A 73 6.56 -1.89 11.10
C ILE A 73 7.49 -2.57 12.10
N THR A 74 7.44 -2.11 13.35
CA THR A 74 8.26 -2.65 14.44
C THR A 74 7.39 -3.40 15.44
N LEU A 75 7.64 -4.70 15.60
CA LEU A 75 7.13 -5.50 16.70
C LEU A 75 7.95 -5.24 17.97
N SER A 76 7.27 -4.91 19.07
CA SER A 76 7.88 -4.68 20.37
C SER A 76 8.69 -5.89 20.86
N LYS A 77 9.64 -5.65 21.77
CA LYS A 77 10.52 -6.73 22.28
C LYS A 77 9.77 -7.81 23.07
N ASP A 78 8.67 -7.44 23.71
CA ASP A 78 7.75 -8.37 24.40
C ASP A 78 6.72 -9.02 23.45
N GLU A 79 6.82 -8.70 22.16
CA GLU A 79 5.97 -9.20 21.08
C GLU A 79 4.46 -8.94 21.27
N GLN A 80 4.11 -7.98 22.14
CA GLN A 80 2.71 -7.69 22.44
C GLN A 80 2.09 -6.63 21.53
N GLN A 81 2.89 -5.74 20.97
CA GLN A 81 2.39 -4.54 20.30
C GLN A 81 3.27 -4.20 19.09
N VAL A 82 2.72 -3.43 18.15
CA VAL A 82 3.49 -2.93 17.01
C VAL A 82 3.51 -1.41 16.98
N TRP A 83 4.51 -0.86 16.32
CA TRP A 83 4.64 0.56 16.06
C TRP A 83 4.85 0.80 14.58
N VAL A 84 4.08 1.75 14.03
CA VAL A 84 4.15 2.24 12.66
C VAL A 84 4.11 3.77 12.73
N GLN A 85 5.23 4.42 12.39
CA GLN A 85 5.40 5.85 12.59
C GLN A 85 4.40 6.67 11.78
N GLU A 86 4.09 6.22 10.56
CA GLU A 86 3.18 6.87 9.62
C GLU A 86 1.74 6.89 10.11
N PHE A 87 1.34 5.93 10.95
CA PHE A 87 -0.06 5.78 11.35
C PHE A 87 -0.35 6.41 12.71
N ASN A 88 0.59 6.33 13.65
CA ASN A 88 0.40 6.88 14.99
C ASN A 88 1.71 7.10 15.75
N ASN A 89 1.70 8.09 16.65
CA ASN A 89 2.78 8.27 17.62
C ASN A 89 2.56 7.36 18.85
N GLY A 90 2.82 6.06 18.69
CA GLY A 90 2.76 5.08 19.76
C GLY A 90 2.36 3.68 19.31
N PHE A 91 2.37 2.75 20.26
CA PHE A 91 2.06 1.35 20.01
C PHE A 91 0.56 1.10 19.74
N ILE A 92 0.29 0.16 18.84
CA ILE A 92 -1.03 -0.33 18.45
C ILE A 92 -1.04 -1.87 18.54
N GLU A 93 -2.23 -2.46 18.57
CA GLU A 93 -2.43 -3.91 18.46
C GLU A 93 -2.60 -4.34 16.99
N GLY A 94 -2.95 -3.44 16.09
CA GLY A 94 -3.16 -3.80 14.69
C GLY A 94 -3.74 -2.66 13.89
N PHE A 95 -3.92 -2.90 12.59
CA PHE A 95 -4.53 -1.94 11.69
C PHE A 95 -5.21 -2.63 10.50
N ASN A 96 -6.10 -1.89 9.85
CA ASN A 96 -6.55 -2.14 8.49
C ASN A 96 -6.28 -0.88 7.67
N TRP A 97 -5.67 -1.03 6.49
CA TRP A 97 -5.26 0.08 5.62
C TRP A 97 -5.60 -0.26 4.18
N GLN A 98 -6.46 0.56 3.58
CA GLN A 98 -6.83 0.48 2.17
C GLN A 98 -6.04 1.52 1.39
N ILE A 99 -5.26 1.09 0.40
CA ILE A 99 -4.50 1.98 -0.47
C ILE A 99 -4.64 1.53 -1.92
N ALA A 100 -5.17 2.42 -2.77
CA ALA A 100 -5.65 2.06 -4.11
C ALA A 100 -6.58 0.82 -4.02
N ASP A 101 -6.26 -0.23 -4.78
CA ASP A 101 -7.02 -1.49 -4.80
C ASP A 101 -6.50 -2.53 -3.80
N HIS A 102 -5.53 -2.18 -2.96
CA HIS A 102 -4.89 -3.10 -2.03
C HIS A 102 -5.37 -2.91 -0.59
N THR A 103 -5.54 -4.03 0.11
CA THR A 103 -5.86 -4.04 1.54
C THR A 103 -4.72 -4.66 2.33
N LEU A 104 -4.18 -3.90 3.29
CA LEU A 104 -3.24 -4.40 4.29
C LEU A 104 -3.91 -4.48 5.64
N LYS A 105 -3.83 -5.64 6.27
CA LYS A 105 -4.37 -5.87 7.60
C LYS A 105 -3.30 -6.48 8.49
N LEU A 106 -3.15 -5.97 9.69
CA LEU A 106 -2.32 -6.57 10.73
C LEU A 106 -3.18 -6.81 11.96
N GLU A 107 -3.23 -8.04 12.43
CA GLU A 107 -4.02 -8.41 13.61
C GLU A 107 -3.35 -9.50 14.42
N LYS A 108 -3.74 -9.59 15.70
CA LYS A 108 -3.47 -10.77 16.51
C LYS A 108 -4.49 -11.87 16.21
N ARG A 109 -4.01 -13.10 16.10
CA ARG A 109 -4.83 -14.31 15.93
C ARG A 109 -4.20 -15.45 16.73
N LYS A 110 -5.03 -16.31 17.31
CA LYS A 110 -4.51 -17.52 17.97
C LYS A 110 -4.17 -18.56 16.91
N PHE A 111 -3.03 -19.22 17.08
CA PHE A 111 -2.57 -20.28 16.20
C PHE A 111 -2.28 -21.53 17.03
N SER A 112 -2.42 -22.72 16.42
CA SER A 112 -2.00 -23.96 17.08
C SER A 112 -0.48 -24.08 17.17
N ASP A 113 0.23 -23.53 16.18
CA ASP A 113 1.69 -23.49 16.14
C ASP A 113 2.21 -22.13 16.61
N SER A 114 3.44 -22.10 17.10
CA SER A 114 4.06 -20.87 17.59
C SER A 114 4.32 -19.88 16.44
N VAL A 115 3.65 -18.73 16.51
CA VAL A 115 3.83 -17.60 15.58
C VAL A 115 4.33 -16.41 16.39
N LYS A 116 5.30 -15.69 15.85
CA LYS A 116 5.93 -14.55 16.52
C LYS A 116 4.90 -13.47 16.88
N GLY A 117 4.75 -13.22 18.18
CA GLY A 117 3.75 -12.30 18.75
C GLY A 117 2.28 -12.59 18.45
N ASP A 118 1.94 -13.80 17.96
CA ASP A 118 0.60 -14.15 17.50
C ASP A 118 0.06 -13.21 16.39
N TYR A 119 0.96 -12.56 15.65
CA TYR A 119 0.61 -11.59 14.61
C TYR A 119 0.54 -12.23 13.23
N VAL A 120 -0.50 -11.86 12.49
CA VAL A 120 -0.62 -12.09 11.05
C VAL A 120 -0.76 -10.76 10.32
N ILE A 121 0.04 -10.59 9.27
CA ILE A 121 -0.11 -9.50 8.32
C ILE A 121 -0.63 -10.05 7.00
N SER A 122 -1.71 -9.48 6.50
CA SER A 122 -2.37 -9.87 5.27
C SER A 122 -2.21 -8.79 4.22
N LEU A 123 -1.87 -9.18 2.99
CA LEU A 123 -1.92 -8.32 1.79
C LEU A 123 -2.83 -8.98 0.76
N ASP A 124 -3.95 -8.34 0.43
CA ASP A 124 -4.95 -8.84 -0.54
C ASP A 124 -5.36 -10.29 -0.26
N ASN A 125 -5.65 -10.60 1.01
CA ASN A 125 -6.03 -11.93 1.51
C ASN A 125 -4.92 -12.99 1.52
N ARG A 126 -3.65 -12.59 1.31
CA ARG A 126 -2.50 -13.47 1.53
C ARG A 126 -1.89 -13.19 2.89
N ASP A 127 -1.86 -14.21 3.73
CA ASP A 127 -1.36 -14.14 5.11
C ASP A 127 0.14 -14.41 5.18
N TYR A 128 0.81 -13.64 6.04
CA TYR A 128 2.23 -13.74 6.33
C TYR A 128 2.49 -13.58 7.82
N PHE A 129 3.58 -14.16 8.29
CA PHE A 129 4.06 -14.09 9.68
C PHE A 129 5.37 -13.32 9.77
N PHE A 130 5.60 -12.65 10.90
CA PHE A 130 6.85 -11.94 11.16
C PHE A 130 8.02 -12.94 11.20
N ALA A 131 9.02 -12.76 10.32
CA ALA A 131 10.28 -13.51 10.40
C ALA A 131 11.31 -12.81 11.32
N ARG A 132 11.10 -11.51 11.59
CA ARG A 132 11.94 -10.65 12.44
C ARG A 132 11.08 -9.53 13.03
N ASN A 133 11.58 -8.82 14.05
CA ASN A 133 10.81 -7.75 14.69
C ASN A 133 10.58 -6.52 13.80
N ASN A 134 11.45 -6.27 12.82
CA ASN A 134 11.33 -5.13 11.92
C ASN A 134 11.00 -5.61 10.51
N ILE A 135 9.79 -5.34 10.06
CA ILE A 135 9.33 -5.65 8.70
C ILE A 135 9.02 -4.34 7.98
N SER A 136 8.82 -4.40 6.67
CA SER A 136 8.38 -3.23 5.93
C SER A 136 7.37 -3.58 4.85
N VAL A 137 6.46 -2.64 4.60
CA VAL A 137 5.61 -2.64 3.43
C VAL A 137 6.29 -1.77 2.38
N VAL A 138 6.68 -2.37 1.27
CA VAL A 138 7.34 -1.70 0.14
C VAL A 138 6.30 -1.44 -0.93
N ILE A 139 6.03 -0.17 -1.19
CA ILE A 139 5.15 0.30 -2.26
C ILE A 139 6.04 0.77 -3.41
N LYS A 140 5.85 0.21 -4.61
CA LYS A 140 6.51 0.68 -5.83
C LYS A 140 5.54 1.48 -6.66
N PHE A 141 6.02 2.58 -7.22
CA PHE A 141 5.23 3.46 -8.07
C PHE A 141 5.65 3.35 -9.52
N ASP A 142 4.72 3.72 -10.40
CA ASP A 142 4.97 4.10 -11.78
C ASP A 142 4.00 5.22 -12.17
N ASP A 143 4.06 5.62 -13.43
CA ASP A 143 3.22 6.70 -13.97
C ASP A 143 1.71 6.37 -13.91
N GLU A 144 1.31 5.11 -13.69
CA GLU A 144 -0.10 4.73 -13.53
C GLU A 144 -0.56 4.72 -12.06
N GLY A 145 0.37 4.82 -11.11
CA GLY A 145 0.08 4.83 -9.67
C GLY A 145 0.91 3.85 -8.88
N ILE A 146 0.23 3.01 -8.09
CA ILE A 146 0.88 1.94 -7.33
C ILE A 146 1.04 0.71 -8.22
N LYS A 147 2.28 0.48 -8.64
CA LYS A 147 2.67 -0.67 -9.46
C LYS A 147 2.58 -2.00 -8.71
N SER A 148 3.04 -2.00 -7.46
CA SER A 148 3.05 -3.20 -6.63
C SER A 148 3.24 -2.87 -5.16
N ILE A 149 2.66 -3.70 -4.29
CA ILE A 149 2.94 -3.73 -2.86
C ILE A 149 3.54 -5.08 -2.49
N ALA A 150 4.57 -5.07 -1.66
CA ALA A 150 5.17 -6.27 -1.09
C ALA A 150 5.49 -6.05 0.39
N ILE A 151 5.60 -7.15 1.14
CA ILE A 151 6.00 -7.12 2.54
C ILE A 151 7.36 -7.81 2.65
N ASP A 152 8.37 -7.11 3.16
CA ASP A 152 9.70 -7.66 3.43
C ASP A 152 9.87 -7.99 4.92
N GLY A 153 10.63 -9.05 5.22
CA GLY A 153 10.86 -9.53 6.60
C GLY A 153 9.77 -10.45 7.13
N VAL A 154 8.98 -11.03 6.25
CA VAL A 154 7.92 -11.96 6.59
C VAL A 154 8.09 -13.32 5.91
N THR A 155 7.47 -14.34 6.48
CA THR A 155 7.33 -15.67 5.88
C THR A 155 5.87 -15.89 5.53
N LYS A 156 5.59 -16.37 4.32
CA LYS A 156 4.22 -16.69 3.89
C LYS A 156 3.62 -17.81 4.74
N ASP A 157 2.35 -17.69 5.09
CA ASP A 157 1.61 -18.80 5.70
C ASP A 157 1.45 -19.95 4.68
N MET A 158 1.91 -21.14 5.07
CA MET A 158 1.88 -22.37 4.25
C MET A 158 0.88 -23.41 4.78
N GLY A 159 -0.06 -23.00 5.64
CA GLY A 159 -1.10 -23.86 6.20
C GLY A 159 -1.04 -24.02 7.71
N THR A 160 -0.55 -23.01 8.43
CA THR A 160 -0.60 -22.98 9.89
C THR A 160 -2.06 -23.04 10.33
N LYS A 161 -2.40 -24.03 11.15
CA LYS A 161 -3.78 -24.22 11.60
C LYS A 161 -4.13 -23.16 12.65
N GLN A 162 -5.34 -22.60 12.51
CA GLN A 162 -5.93 -21.62 13.43
C GLN A 162 -6.66 -22.34 14.57
#